data_AF-H3KEZ2-F1
#
_entry.id   AF-H3KEZ2-F1
#
_cell.length_a   1.000
_cell.length_b   1.000
_cell.length_c   1.000
_cell.angle_alpha   90.00
_cell.angle_beta   90.00
_cell.angle_gamma   90.00
#
_symmetry.space_group_name_H-M   'P 1'
#
loop_
_entity.id
_entity.type
_entity.pdbx_description
1 polymer ?
#
loop_
_entity_poly.entity_id
_entity_poly.type
_entity_poly.pdbx_seq_one_letter_code
_entity_poly.pdbx_strand_id
1 'polypeptide(L)'
;MTTKLDVKKDRLVTLAVRMADMTGRVLEESPEEGITYLHGHGDIFPKLEAALDGRFPGEGFVIKLEPEDAFGDYDADAIRIVPAERLGDPELIVPGLVYDEIPGEAPDGRRWRVTDVAEGQAVLEANHPLSGIALQFEIKVLDVTEPDDEEAVGTDDVVVPSFLGLADKIVPEDDDDPTDEEMNAMLRAAEDDGSSMAKLARPPRILR
;
A
#
# COMPACT_ATOMS: atom_id res chain seq x y z
N MET A 1 32.06 17.63 -11.41
CA MET A 1 30.88 18.33 -10.87
C MET A 1 29.71 17.40 -11.12
N THR A 2 29.23 16.70 -10.10
CA THR A 2 28.03 15.87 -10.24
C THR A 2 26.83 16.81 -10.34
N THR A 3 26.14 16.80 -11.47
CA THR A 3 24.92 17.58 -11.68
C THR A 3 23.85 17.01 -10.75
N LYS A 4 23.33 17.80 -9.82
CA LYS A 4 22.18 17.40 -9.01
C LYS A 4 20.93 17.43 -9.87
N LEU A 5 20.17 16.33 -9.85
CA LEU A 5 18.87 16.25 -10.48
C LEU A 5 17.82 16.93 -9.59
N ASP A 6 16.81 17.56 -10.22
CA ASP A 6 15.59 18.01 -9.56
C ASP A 6 14.60 16.86 -9.41
N VAL A 7 13.65 16.97 -8.48
CA VAL A 7 12.52 16.05 -8.40
C VAL A 7 11.63 16.24 -9.63
N LYS A 8 11.38 15.16 -10.38
CA LYS A 8 10.46 15.09 -11.52
C LYS A 8 9.89 13.69 -11.65
N LYS A 9 8.83 13.54 -12.45
CA LYS A 9 8.24 12.25 -12.80
C LYS A 9 9.32 11.25 -13.26
N ASP A 10 9.16 9.99 -12.86
CA ASP A 10 10.04 8.85 -13.20
C ASP A 10 11.45 8.95 -12.61
N ARG A 11 11.60 9.68 -11.49
CA ARG A 11 12.85 9.74 -10.72
C ARG A 11 12.67 9.11 -9.35
N LEU A 12 13.73 8.45 -8.87
CA LEU A 12 13.83 7.96 -7.51
C LEU A 12 14.22 9.14 -6.60
N VAL A 13 13.44 9.35 -5.55
CA VAL A 13 13.63 10.46 -4.62
C VAL A 13 13.76 9.91 -3.21
N THR A 14 14.90 10.19 -2.57
CA THR A 14 15.15 9.81 -1.18
C THR A 14 14.86 10.99 -0.26
N LEU A 15 13.99 10.78 0.73
CA LEU A 15 13.53 11.80 1.67
C LEU A 15 13.90 11.45 3.11
N ALA A 16 14.33 12.44 3.88
CA ALA A 16 14.17 12.42 5.33
C ALA A 16 12.82 13.06 5.67
N VAL A 17 12.04 12.38 6.51
CA VAL A 17 10.67 12.78 6.85
C VAL A 17 10.44 12.71 8.35
N ARG A 18 9.81 13.74 8.89
CA ARG A 18 9.24 13.72 10.24
C ARG A 18 7.76 14.10 10.18
N MET A 19 6.90 13.25 10.72
CA MET A 19 5.46 13.48 10.82
C MET A 19 5.09 13.80 12.27
N ALA A 20 4.35 14.88 12.48
CA ALA A 20 3.89 15.32 13.78
C ALA A 20 2.41 15.72 13.75
N ASP A 21 1.77 15.70 14.92
CA ASP A 21 0.46 16.32 15.11
C ASP A 21 0.57 17.85 15.21
N MET A 22 -0.58 18.54 15.25
CA MET A 22 -0.63 20.00 15.36
C MET A 22 -0.16 20.56 16.70
N THR A 23 0.13 19.70 17.69
CA THR A 23 0.74 20.09 18.97
C THR A 23 2.27 20.04 18.90
N GLY A 24 2.84 19.51 17.82
CA GLY A 24 4.27 19.34 17.61
C GLY A 24 4.82 18.04 18.18
N ARG A 25 3.96 17.10 18.62
CA ARG A 25 4.38 15.77 19.02
C ARG A 25 4.69 14.94 17.77
N VAL A 26 5.91 14.41 17.70
CA VAL A 26 6.31 13.48 16.64
C VAL A 26 5.51 12.18 16.78
N LEU A 27 4.94 11.74 15.66
CA LEU A 27 4.22 10.49 15.54
C LEU A 27 5.06 9.45 14.81
N GLU A 28 5.68 9.83 13.68
CA GLU A 28 6.53 8.96 12.86
C GLU A 28 7.74 9.73 12.34
N GLU A 29 8.84 9.02 12.07
CA GLU A 29 10.07 9.58 11.52
C GLU A 29 10.78 8.54 10.65
N SER A 30 11.39 8.99 9.55
CA SER A 30 12.19 8.13 8.66
C SER A 30 13.49 7.67 9.32
N PRO A 31 14.06 6.52 8.91
CA PRO A 31 15.43 6.17 9.28
C PRO A 31 16.46 7.20 8.77
N GLU A 32 17.70 7.13 9.26
CA GLU A 32 18.77 8.06 8.86
C GLU A 32 19.11 7.98 7.37
N GLU A 33 19.02 6.78 6.77
CA GLU A 33 19.16 6.58 5.32
C GLU A 33 18.04 7.22 4.48
N GLY A 34 16.92 7.60 5.11
CA GLY A 34 15.74 8.14 4.44
C GLY A 34 14.86 7.08 3.79
N ILE A 35 13.80 7.55 3.16
CA ILE A 35 12.82 6.73 2.44
C ILE A 35 12.90 7.10 0.97
N THR A 36 13.10 6.10 0.13
CA THR A 36 13.10 6.26 -1.33
C THR A 36 11.73 5.90 -1.89
N TYR A 37 11.24 6.67 -2.85
CA TYR A 37 10.02 6.39 -3.61
C TYR A 37 10.18 6.81 -5.08
N LEU A 38 9.26 6.35 -5.94
CA LEU A 38 9.23 6.74 -7.35
C LEU A 38 8.27 7.93 -7.56
N HIS A 39 8.81 9.04 -8.03
CA HIS A 39 8.02 10.27 -8.14
C HIS A 39 7.08 10.27 -9.35
N GLY A 40 5.84 10.70 -9.13
CA GLY A 40 4.81 10.85 -10.15
C GLY A 40 4.03 9.56 -10.45
N HIS A 41 4.02 8.62 -9.50
CA HIS A 41 3.33 7.32 -9.55
C HIS A 41 2.34 7.12 -8.38
N GLY A 42 2.05 8.19 -7.63
CA GLY A 42 1.06 8.16 -6.55
C GLY A 42 1.46 7.26 -5.37
N ASP A 43 2.76 7.08 -5.14
CA ASP A 43 3.27 6.30 -4.00
C ASP A 43 3.11 7.04 -2.66
N ILE A 44 3.05 8.37 -2.69
CA ILE A 44 2.88 9.24 -1.53
C ILE A 44 1.65 10.14 -1.68
N PHE A 45 1.26 10.84 -0.60
CA PHE A 45 0.11 11.74 -0.64
C PHE A 45 0.21 12.76 -1.79
N PRO A 46 -0.83 12.93 -2.62
CA PRO A 46 -0.77 13.79 -3.81
C PRO A 46 -0.31 15.22 -3.53
N LYS A 47 -0.73 15.79 -2.39
CA LYS A 47 -0.33 17.14 -1.96
C LYS A 47 1.14 17.21 -1.55
N LEU A 48 1.69 16.14 -0.98
CA LEU A 48 3.11 16.04 -0.66
C LEU A 48 3.95 15.85 -1.94
N GLU A 49 3.50 14.98 -2.85
CA GLU A 49 4.14 14.75 -4.15
C GLU A 49 4.21 16.06 -4.95
N ALA A 50 3.11 16.78 -5.09
CA ALA A 50 3.07 18.05 -5.80
C ALA A 50 3.98 19.13 -5.17
N ALA A 51 4.18 19.10 -3.85
CA ALA A 51 5.07 20.04 -3.15
C ALA A 51 6.56 19.70 -3.31
N LEU A 52 6.88 18.47 -3.72
CA LEU A 52 8.24 17.99 -3.99
C LEU A 52 8.69 18.28 -5.42
N ASP A 53 7.77 18.37 -6.38
CA ASP A 53 8.09 18.62 -7.79
C ASP A 53 9.01 19.84 -7.98
N GLY A 54 10.08 19.66 -8.73
CA GLY A 54 11.09 20.68 -9.04
C GLY A 54 12.09 21.02 -7.93
N ARG A 55 12.03 20.37 -6.76
CA ARG A 55 13.00 20.58 -5.67
C ARG A 55 14.32 19.86 -5.90
N PHE A 56 15.41 20.33 -5.29
CA PHE A 56 16.74 19.72 -5.41
C PHE A 56 17.23 19.06 -4.12
N PRO A 57 18.17 18.09 -4.22
CA PRO A 57 18.85 17.50 -3.07
C PRO A 57 19.47 18.55 -2.13
N GLY A 58 19.09 18.47 -0.86
CA GLY A 58 19.48 19.38 0.22
C GLY A 58 18.39 20.38 0.61
N GLU A 59 17.36 20.57 -0.21
CA GLU A 59 16.21 21.39 0.14
C GLU A 59 15.33 20.72 1.19
N GLY A 60 14.77 21.52 2.09
CA GLY A 60 13.78 21.06 3.04
C GLY A 60 12.64 22.06 3.18
N PHE A 61 11.48 21.56 3.58
CA PHE A 61 10.28 22.35 3.78
C PHE A 61 9.34 21.68 4.77
N VAL A 62 8.36 22.44 5.23
CA VAL A 62 7.30 21.96 6.11
C VAL A 62 5.98 22.11 5.36
N ILE A 63 5.15 21.08 5.41
CA ILE A 63 3.81 21.08 4.83
C ILE A 63 2.79 20.57 5.83
N LYS A 64 1.61 21.18 5.81
CA LYS A 64 0.44 20.72 6.56
C LYS A 64 -0.50 19.98 5.62
N LEU A 65 -0.89 18.78 6.00
CA LEU A 65 -1.97 18.02 5.36
C LEU A 65 -3.19 18.06 6.27
N GLU A 66 -4.32 18.51 5.73
CA GLU A 66 -5.62 18.36 6.40
C GLU A 66 -6.06 16.88 6.30
N PRO A 67 -7.06 16.43 7.07
CA PRO A 67 -7.52 15.05 7.02
C PRO A 67 -7.82 14.57 5.59
N GLU A 68 -8.52 15.39 4.79
CA GLU A 68 -8.84 15.13 3.38
C GLU A 68 -7.61 14.96 2.46
N ASP A 69 -6.46 15.51 2.83
CA ASP A 69 -5.21 15.40 2.06
C ASP A 69 -4.35 14.19 2.49
N ALA A 70 -4.72 13.51 3.57
CA ALA A 70 -3.96 12.43 4.19
C ALA A 70 -4.82 11.17 4.42
N PHE A 71 -5.28 10.92 5.65
CA PHE A 71 -5.99 9.69 6.05
C PHE A 71 -7.52 9.79 6.01
N GLY A 72 -8.05 10.84 5.37
CA GLY A 72 -9.47 11.13 5.30
C GLY A 72 -10.05 11.70 6.59
N ASP A 73 -11.29 12.17 6.48
CA ASP A 73 -12.08 12.56 7.63
C ASP A 73 -12.44 11.34 8.50
N TYR A 74 -12.67 11.59 9.77
CA TYR A 74 -13.23 10.58 10.66
C TYR A 74 -14.69 10.33 10.31
N ASP A 75 -15.03 9.07 10.02
CA ASP A 75 -16.40 8.66 9.75
C ASP A 75 -17.01 7.95 10.97
N ALA A 76 -18.07 8.55 11.53
CA ALA A 76 -18.82 7.96 12.63
C ALA A 76 -19.57 6.68 12.22
N ASP A 77 -19.94 6.55 10.94
CA ASP A 77 -20.55 5.34 10.39
C ASP A 77 -19.53 4.22 10.14
N ALA A 78 -18.23 4.53 10.19
CA ALA A 78 -17.13 3.56 10.17
C ALA A 78 -16.85 2.92 11.55
N ILE A 79 -17.82 2.98 12.47
CA ILE A 79 -17.85 2.21 13.71
C ILE A 79 -19.14 1.39 13.78
N ARG A 80 -18.99 0.11 14.10
CA ARG A 80 -20.10 -0.83 14.23
C ARG A 80 -19.98 -1.62 15.51
N ILE A 81 -21.12 -1.83 16.16
CA ILE A 81 -21.23 -2.72 17.32
C ILE A 81 -22.10 -3.88 16.89
N VAL A 82 -21.54 -5.09 16.90
CA VAL A 82 -22.23 -6.30 16.47
C VAL A 82 -22.07 -7.40 17.51
N PRO A 83 -23.06 -8.30 17.68
CA PRO A 83 -22.89 -9.50 18.48
C PRO A 83 -21.71 -10.33 17.96
N ALA A 84 -20.82 -10.77 18.85
CA ALA A 84 -19.63 -11.54 18.48
C ALA A 84 -19.98 -12.83 17.71
N GLU A 85 -21.11 -13.47 18.06
CA GLU A 85 -21.66 -14.65 17.39
C GLU A 85 -21.96 -14.43 15.89
N ARG A 86 -22.18 -13.17 15.48
CA ARG A 86 -22.42 -12.83 14.06
C ARG A 86 -21.14 -12.92 13.25
N LEU A 87 -19.98 -12.74 13.89
CA LEU A 87 -18.66 -12.76 13.26
C LEU A 87 -18.05 -14.18 13.23
N GLY A 88 -18.68 -15.15 13.88
CA GLY A 88 -18.21 -16.54 13.96
C GLY A 88 -18.29 -17.08 15.38
N ASP A 89 -17.30 -17.90 15.75
CA ASP A 89 -17.17 -18.43 17.10
C ASP A 89 -16.74 -17.32 18.09
N PRO A 90 -17.58 -16.93 19.06
CA PRO A 90 -17.28 -15.85 20.01
C PRO A 90 -15.97 -16.04 20.77
N GLU A 91 -15.54 -17.29 21.03
CA GLU A 91 -14.31 -17.57 21.76
C GLU A 91 -13.05 -17.22 20.95
N LEU A 92 -13.18 -17.12 19.63
CA LEU A 92 -12.10 -16.77 18.72
C LEU A 92 -12.08 -15.28 18.38
N ILE A 93 -13.15 -14.52 18.69
CA ILE A 93 -13.24 -13.09 18.38
C ILE A 93 -12.40 -12.30 19.38
N VAL A 94 -11.30 -11.73 18.89
CA VAL A 94 -10.38 -10.93 19.69
C VAL A 94 -10.00 -9.63 18.97
N PRO A 95 -9.60 -8.58 19.70
CA PRO A 95 -9.07 -7.36 19.10
C PRO A 95 -7.93 -7.64 18.12
N GLY A 96 -7.93 -6.93 17.00
CA GLY A 96 -6.97 -7.08 15.91
C GLY A 96 -7.44 -7.97 14.76
N LEU A 97 -8.51 -8.77 14.94
CA LEU A 97 -9.13 -9.47 13.82
C LEU A 97 -9.71 -8.49 12.80
N VAL A 98 -9.68 -8.88 11.53
CA VAL A 98 -10.08 -8.05 10.40
C VAL A 98 -11.08 -8.81 9.53
N TYR A 99 -12.11 -8.10 9.08
CA TYR A 99 -13.17 -8.59 8.21
C TYR A 99 -13.31 -7.65 7.02
N ASP A 100 -13.46 -8.19 5.80
CA ASP A 100 -13.69 -7.36 4.61
C ASP A 100 -15.16 -6.96 4.44
N GLU A 101 -16.06 -7.55 5.23
CA GLU A 101 -17.47 -7.21 5.31
C GLU A 101 -18.07 -7.59 6.67
N ILE A 102 -19.19 -6.97 7.04
CA ILE A 102 -19.94 -7.34 8.24
C ILE A 102 -21.05 -8.31 7.83
N PRO A 103 -21.08 -9.56 8.33
CA PRO A 103 -22.10 -10.52 7.97
C PRO A 103 -23.51 -9.99 8.24
N GLY A 104 -24.38 -10.02 7.24
CA GLY A 104 -25.77 -9.55 7.34
C GLY A 104 -25.97 -8.06 7.07
N GLU A 105 -24.91 -7.31 6.79
CA GLU A 105 -24.98 -5.95 6.23
C GLU A 105 -24.66 -5.99 4.73
N ALA A 106 -25.04 -4.93 4.00
CA ALA A 106 -24.65 -4.81 2.60
C ALA A 106 -23.14 -4.51 2.52
N PRO A 107 -22.41 -5.09 1.55
CA PRO A 107 -21.00 -4.75 1.35
C PRO A 107 -20.84 -3.25 1.09
N ASP A 108 -20.01 -2.60 1.90
CA ASP A 108 -19.68 -1.18 1.78
C ASP A 108 -18.24 -0.95 1.32
N GLY A 109 -17.52 -2.04 1.03
CA GLY A 109 -16.13 -2.03 0.56
C GLY A 109 -15.12 -1.66 1.65
N ARG A 110 -15.54 -1.58 2.92
CA ARG A 110 -14.66 -1.23 4.03
C ARG A 110 -14.09 -2.47 4.70
N ARG A 111 -12.83 -2.35 5.12
CA ARG A 111 -12.18 -3.34 5.97
C ARG A 111 -12.40 -2.98 7.43
N TRP A 112 -13.04 -3.88 8.17
CA TRP A 112 -13.47 -3.70 9.55
C TRP A 112 -12.54 -4.43 10.52
N ARG A 113 -11.91 -3.70 11.43
CA ARG A 113 -11.05 -4.28 12.48
C ARG A 113 -11.79 -4.35 13.81
N VAL A 114 -11.71 -5.49 14.49
CA VAL A 114 -12.18 -5.62 15.88
C VAL A 114 -11.25 -4.82 16.78
N THR A 115 -11.78 -3.82 17.49
CA THR A 115 -11.02 -2.98 18.42
C THR A 115 -11.27 -3.34 19.88
N ASP A 116 -12.46 -3.86 20.19
CA ASP A 116 -12.82 -4.31 21.53
C ASP A 116 -13.87 -5.43 21.48
N VAL A 117 -13.90 -6.27 22.52
CA VAL A 117 -14.92 -7.31 22.70
C VAL A 117 -15.34 -7.34 24.17
N ALA A 118 -16.59 -6.98 24.43
CA ALA A 118 -17.14 -6.90 25.78
C ALA A 118 -18.60 -7.34 25.81
N GLU A 119 -18.99 -8.07 26.85
CA GLU A 119 -20.39 -8.49 27.09
C GLU A 119 -21.05 -9.21 25.89
N GLY A 120 -20.26 -9.96 25.11
CA GLY A 120 -20.74 -10.66 23.91
C GLY A 120 -20.96 -9.77 22.68
N GLN A 121 -20.56 -8.50 22.74
CA GLN A 121 -20.51 -7.57 21.62
C GLN A 121 -19.06 -7.35 21.18
N ALA A 122 -18.85 -7.23 19.88
CA ALA A 122 -17.60 -6.80 19.26
C ALA A 122 -17.78 -5.38 18.72
N VAL A 123 -16.79 -4.53 18.97
CA VAL A 123 -16.66 -3.20 18.37
C VAL A 123 -15.75 -3.33 17.15
N LEU A 124 -16.27 -2.93 16.00
CA LEU A 124 -15.59 -2.92 14.72
C LEU A 124 -15.34 -1.48 14.30
N GLU A 125 -14.14 -1.20 13.82
CA GLU A 125 -13.74 0.12 13.31
C GLU A 125 -13.03 -0.02 11.97
N ALA A 126 -13.45 0.79 11.00
CA ALA A 126 -12.85 0.87 9.67
C ALA A 126 -12.08 2.19 9.43
N ASN A 127 -12.12 3.14 10.38
CA ASN A 127 -11.31 4.35 10.31
C ASN A 127 -9.81 4.02 10.40
N HIS A 128 -8.99 4.80 9.69
CA HIS A 128 -7.56 4.78 9.96
C HIS A 128 -7.32 5.43 11.34
N PRO A 129 -6.32 4.98 12.14
CA PRO A 129 -6.02 5.58 13.45
C PRO A 129 -5.73 7.09 13.43
N LEU A 130 -5.38 7.63 12.25
CA LEU A 130 -5.09 9.05 12.02
C LEU A 130 -6.20 9.79 11.25
N SER A 131 -7.33 9.16 10.96
CA SER A 131 -8.47 9.82 10.29
C SER A 131 -9.01 10.98 11.13
N GLY A 132 -9.35 12.08 10.49
CA GLY A 132 -9.83 13.31 11.13
C GLY A 132 -8.74 14.16 11.80
N ILE A 133 -7.47 13.75 11.73
CA ILE A 133 -6.34 14.49 12.33
C ILE A 133 -5.56 15.21 11.24
N ALA A 134 -5.36 16.52 11.42
CA ALA A 134 -4.43 17.29 10.59
C ALA A 134 -2.98 17.01 11.00
N LEU A 135 -2.11 16.81 10.02
CA LEU A 135 -0.73 16.38 10.21
C LEU A 135 0.25 17.39 9.63
N GLN A 136 1.40 17.53 10.29
CA GLN A 136 2.51 18.34 9.81
C GLN A 136 3.67 17.43 9.41
N PHE A 137 4.17 17.61 8.20
CA PHE A 137 5.32 16.91 7.66
C PHE A 137 6.49 17.87 7.50
N GLU A 138 7.63 17.52 8.10
CA GLU A 138 8.92 18.15 7.85
C GLU A 138 9.71 17.26 6.92
N ILE A 139 10.07 17.77 5.75
CA ILE A 139 10.65 17.00 4.65
C ILE A 139 11.99 17.58 4.28
N LYS A 140 12.95 16.71 3.96
CA LYS A 140 14.21 17.08 3.33
C LYS A 140 14.54 16.12 2.21
N VAL A 141 14.80 16.65 1.01
CA VAL A 141 15.27 15.87 -0.13
C VAL A 141 16.74 15.51 0.13
N LEU A 142 17.04 14.24 0.27
CA LEU A 142 18.39 13.73 0.49
C LEU A 142 19.11 13.53 -0.83
N ASP A 143 18.46 12.83 -1.77
CA ASP A 143 19.02 12.52 -3.07
C ASP A 143 17.93 12.37 -4.15
N VAL A 144 18.32 12.53 -5.41
CA VAL A 144 17.48 12.29 -6.58
C VAL A 144 18.29 11.59 -7.66
N THR A 145 17.83 10.42 -8.09
CA THR A 145 18.47 9.60 -9.11
C THR A 145 17.49 9.17 -10.21
N GLU A 146 18.02 8.79 -11.37
CA GLU A 146 17.25 8.09 -12.39
C GLU A 146 17.20 6.60 -12.01
N PRO A 147 16.08 5.90 -12.23
CA PRO A 147 16.02 4.46 -12.06
C PRO A 147 16.99 3.78 -13.05
N ASP A 148 17.73 2.76 -12.59
CA ASP A 148 18.78 2.11 -13.39
C ASP A 148 18.21 1.30 -14.58
N ASP A 149 16.95 0.84 -14.53
CA ASP A 149 16.26 0.11 -15.61
C ASP A 149 14.76 0.45 -15.66
N GLU A 150 14.17 0.44 -16.87
CA GLU A 150 12.71 0.56 -17.10
C GLU A 150 11.91 -0.54 -16.36
N GLU A 151 12.55 -1.66 -16.03
CA GLU A 151 11.97 -2.80 -15.28
C GLU A 151 11.88 -2.56 -13.75
N ALA A 152 12.56 -1.53 -13.21
CA ALA A 152 12.36 -1.11 -11.81
C ALA A 152 11.07 -0.30 -11.61
N VAL A 153 10.41 0.09 -12.70
CA VAL A 153 9.10 0.74 -12.71
C VAL A 153 8.03 -0.36 -12.53
N GLY A 154 8.02 -0.99 -11.36
CA GLY A 154 7.03 -2.03 -11.05
C GLY A 154 7.41 -3.09 -10.03
N THR A 155 8.63 -3.10 -9.47
CA THR A 155 9.09 -4.23 -8.66
C THR A 155 9.11 -3.92 -7.17
N ASP A 156 8.61 -4.87 -6.39
CA ASP A 156 8.43 -5.00 -4.94
C ASP A 156 9.55 -4.53 -3.98
N ASP A 157 10.62 -3.88 -4.45
CA ASP A 157 11.78 -3.50 -3.64
C ASP A 157 11.66 -2.13 -2.96
N VAL A 158 10.78 -1.24 -3.46
CA VAL A 158 10.60 0.10 -2.88
C VAL A 158 9.39 0.13 -1.96
N VAL A 159 9.63 -0.13 -0.67
CA VAL A 159 8.58 -0.09 0.36
C VAL A 159 8.42 1.33 0.86
N VAL A 160 7.37 2.02 0.39
CA VAL A 160 6.95 3.31 0.95
C VAL A 160 6.15 3.05 2.23
N PRO A 161 6.57 3.59 3.39
CA PRO A 161 5.81 3.44 4.62
C PRO A 161 4.39 4.02 4.49
N SER A 162 3.43 3.35 5.12
CA SER A 162 2.01 3.76 5.09
C SER A 162 1.76 5.17 5.64
N PHE A 163 2.69 5.73 6.41
CA PHE A 163 2.55 7.11 6.91
C PHE A 163 2.81 8.19 5.84
N LEU A 164 3.34 7.82 4.67
CA LEU A 164 3.63 8.72 3.56
C LEU A 164 2.62 8.63 2.40
N GLY A 165 1.84 7.56 2.34
CA GLY A 165 0.96 7.26 1.21
C GLY A 165 -0.44 6.81 1.63
N LEU A 166 -1.32 6.71 0.66
CA LEU A 166 -2.62 6.08 0.84
C LEU A 166 -2.39 4.57 0.99
N ALA A 167 -2.70 4.02 2.16
CA ALA A 167 -2.48 2.61 2.49
C ALA A 167 -3.23 1.63 1.58
N ASP A 168 -4.23 2.11 0.84
CA ASP A 168 -4.98 1.35 -0.16
C ASP A 168 -4.66 1.86 -1.57
N LYS A 169 -3.43 1.59 -2.05
CA LYS A 169 -3.35 1.18 -3.45
C LYS A 169 -4.11 -0.14 -3.51
N ILE A 170 -5.42 -0.06 -3.77
CA ILE A 170 -6.08 -1.09 -4.56
C ILE A 170 -5.26 -1.08 -5.84
N VAL A 171 -4.25 -1.95 -5.88
CA VAL A 171 -3.73 -2.42 -7.15
C VAL A 171 -5.00 -2.91 -7.83
N PRO A 172 -5.50 -2.29 -8.92
CA PRO A 172 -6.34 -3.08 -9.79
C PRO A 172 -5.51 -4.35 -9.99
N GLU A 173 -6.00 -5.50 -9.55
CA GLU A 173 -5.40 -6.75 -10.03
C GLU A 173 -5.54 -6.60 -11.54
N ASP A 174 -4.45 -6.20 -12.19
CA ASP A 174 -4.40 -6.07 -13.63
C ASP A 174 -4.89 -7.44 -14.11
N ASP A 175 -5.98 -7.43 -14.89
CA ASP A 175 -6.53 -8.57 -15.63
C ASP A 175 -5.50 -9.04 -16.69
N ASP A 176 -4.25 -9.26 -16.28
CA ASP A 176 -3.15 -9.89 -17.00
C ASP A 176 -2.98 -11.34 -16.53
N ASP A 177 -4.03 -11.97 -15.99
CA ASP A 177 -4.15 -13.41 -16.10
C ASP A 177 -4.43 -13.67 -17.60
N PRO A 178 -3.46 -14.22 -18.36
CA PRO A 178 -3.66 -14.43 -19.78
C PRO A 178 -4.92 -15.25 -19.95
N THR A 179 -5.83 -14.77 -20.80
CA THR A 179 -7.09 -15.46 -21.01
C THR A 179 -6.81 -16.93 -21.37
N ASP A 180 -7.70 -17.86 -21.01
CA ASP A 180 -7.57 -19.26 -21.41
C ASP A 180 -7.33 -19.41 -22.92
N GLU A 181 -7.73 -18.42 -23.72
CA GLU A 181 -7.49 -18.33 -25.16
C GLU A 181 -6.02 -18.00 -25.51
N GLU A 182 -5.38 -17.08 -24.78
CA GLU A 182 -3.96 -16.72 -24.94
C GLU A 182 -3.02 -17.82 -24.44
N MET A 183 -3.36 -18.46 -23.32
CA MET A 183 -2.61 -19.62 -22.82
C MET A 183 -2.72 -20.81 -23.79
N ASN A 184 -3.90 -21.04 -24.38
CA ASN A 184 -4.07 -22.05 -25.43
C ASN A 184 -3.34 -21.70 -26.74
N ALA A 185 -3.20 -20.41 -27.07
CA ALA A 185 -2.42 -19.97 -28.22
C ALA A 185 -0.91 -20.19 -28.01
N MET A 186 -0.39 -19.95 -26.80
CA MET A 186 1.00 -20.24 -26.44
C MET A 186 1.31 -21.75 -26.43
N LEU A 187 0.40 -22.58 -25.92
CA LEU A 187 0.54 -24.04 -25.95
C LEU A 187 0.54 -24.60 -27.38
N ARG A 188 -0.26 -24.05 -28.28
CA ARG A 188 -0.28 -24.46 -29.70
C ARG A 188 0.96 -24.00 -30.47
N ALA A 189 1.54 -22.86 -30.12
CA ALA A 189 2.79 -22.38 -30.71
C ALA A 189 4.01 -23.24 -30.29
N ALA A 190 3.95 -23.87 -29.11
CA ALA A 190 5.00 -24.77 -28.62
C ALA A 190 4.95 -26.18 -29.23
N GLU A 191 3.88 -26.56 -29.93
CA GLU A 191 3.74 -27.89 -30.54
C GLU A 191 4.29 -28.00 -31.98
N ASP A 192 4.67 -26.89 -32.62
CA ASP A 192 5.11 -26.90 -34.04
C ASP A 192 6.64 -26.89 -34.26
N ASP A 193 7.45 -26.80 -33.20
CA ASP A 193 8.91 -26.92 -33.34
C ASP A 193 9.39 -28.33 -32.96
N GLY A 194 9.37 -29.21 -33.96
CA GLY A 194 9.73 -30.62 -33.88
C GLY A 194 11.20 -30.87 -33.48
N SER A 195 11.53 -30.78 -32.19
CA SER A 195 12.82 -31.19 -31.65
C SER A 195 12.71 -32.04 -30.38
N SER A 196 12.54 -33.35 -30.60
CA SER A 196 13.15 -34.47 -29.88
C SER A 196 13.68 -34.23 -28.44
N MET A 197 12.80 -34.31 -27.43
CA MET A 197 13.23 -34.67 -26.07
C MET A 197 12.19 -35.43 -25.22
N ALA A 198 11.35 -36.24 -25.85
CA ALA A 198 10.45 -37.15 -25.14
C ALA A 198 11.15 -38.45 -24.71
N LYS A 199 12.05 -38.40 -23.72
CA LYS A 199 12.44 -39.58 -22.92
C LYS A 199 12.75 -39.20 -21.47
N LEU A 200 12.04 -39.89 -20.57
CA LEU A 200 12.20 -39.98 -19.11
C LEU A 200 11.49 -38.93 -18.24
N ALA A 201 10.24 -39.24 -17.86
CA ALA A 201 9.87 -39.39 -16.45
C ALA A 201 8.57 -40.22 -16.36
N ARG A 202 8.62 -41.37 -15.68
CA ARG A 202 7.43 -42.18 -15.37
C ARG A 202 6.67 -41.55 -14.19
N PRO A 203 5.34 -41.59 -14.13
CA PRO A 203 4.59 -41.08 -12.98
C PRO A 203 4.77 -42.00 -11.74
N PRO A 204 4.76 -41.46 -10.50
CA PRO A 204 4.76 -42.28 -9.31
C PRO A 204 3.39 -42.96 -9.12
N ARG A 205 3.44 -44.16 -8.59
CA ARG A 205 2.33 -45.09 -8.40
C ARG A 205 1.75 -44.89 -6.99
N ILE A 206 0.49 -44.51 -6.87
CA ILE A 206 -0.22 -44.44 -5.58
C ILE A 206 -0.53 -45.88 -5.15
N LEU A 207 0.00 -46.30 -3.99
CA LEU A 207 -0.46 -47.49 -3.27
C LEU A 207 -1.62 -47.07 -2.37
N ARG A 208 -2.70 -47.84 -2.46
CA ARG A 208 -3.93 -47.71 -1.67
C ARG A 208 -3.71 -48.14 -0.22
#